data_AF-A9XP35-F1
#
_entry.id   AF-A9XP35-F1
#
_cell.length_a   1.000
_cell.length_b   1.000
_cell.length_c   1.000
_cell.angle_alpha   90.00
_cell.angle_beta   90.00
_cell.angle_gamma   90.00
#
_symmetry.space_group_name_H-M   'P 1'
#
loop_
_entity.id
_entity.type
_entity.pdbx_description
1 polymer ?
#
loop_
_entity_poly.entity_id
_entity_poly.type
_entity_poly.pdbx_seq_one_letter_code
_entity_poly.pdbx_strand_id
1 'polypeptide(L)' 'KIIGKPEAYVMIVLKGSVPIAFGGTEQPAAYGELVSIGGLGGDVNKKLSAAIAEILETKLSVP' A
#
# COMPACT_ATOMS: atom_id res chain seq x y z
N LYS A 1 -11.35 -6.61 3.82
CA LYS A 1 -12.18 -5.95 4.87
C LYS A 1 -12.65 -4.54 4.47
N ILE A 2 -11.78 -3.58 4.14
CA ILE A 2 -12.17 -2.18 3.83
C ILE A 2 -13.07 -2.06 2.59
N ILE A 3 -12.73 -2.75 1.49
CA ILE A 3 -13.49 -2.71 0.22
C ILE A 3 -14.52 -3.85 0.06
N GLY A 4 -14.72 -4.67 1.10
CA GLY A 4 -15.71 -5.76 1.09
C GLY A 4 -15.51 -6.90 0.09
N LYS A 5 -14.39 -6.95 -0.65
CA LYS A 5 -14.11 -8.05 -1.59
C LYS A 5 -13.75 -9.35 -0.84
N PRO A 6 -14.22 -10.52 -1.32
CA PRO A 6 -13.75 -11.81 -0.82
C PRO A 6 -12.24 -11.95 -0.99
N GLU A 7 -11.58 -12.55 0.00
CA GLU A 7 -10.12 -12.69 0.02
C GLU A 7 -9.58 -13.50 -1.17
N ALA A 8 -10.34 -14.47 -1.64
CA ALA A 8 -10.01 -15.26 -2.84
C ALA A 8 -9.84 -14.41 -4.13
N TYR A 9 -10.33 -13.16 -4.14
CA TYR A 9 -10.18 -12.22 -5.26
C TYR A 9 -9.13 -11.13 -5.00
N VAL A 10 -8.39 -11.20 -3.89
CA VAL A 10 -7.34 -10.24 -3.54
C VAL A 10 -5.99 -10.82 -3.94
N MET A 11 -5.27 -10.10 -4.80
CA MET A 11 -3.89 -10.44 -5.17
C MET A 11 -2.92 -9.43 -4.57
N ILE A 12 -1.75 -9.90 -4.15
CA ILE A 12 -0.68 -9.09 -3.57
C ILE A 12 0.64 -9.47 -4.23
N VAL A 13 1.43 -8.46 -4.58
CA VAL A 13 2.82 -8.62 -5.02
C VAL A 13 3.68 -7.70 -4.16
N LEU A 14 4.72 -8.26 -3.54
CA LEU A 14 5.71 -7.50 -2.79
C LEU A 14 7.07 -7.67 -3.46
N LYS A 15 7.70 -6.56 -3.84
CA LYS A 15 9.05 -6.53 -4.43
C LYS A 15 9.97 -5.75 -3.50
N GLY A 16 10.87 -6.46 -2.83
CA GLY A 16 11.93 -5.87 -2.02
C GLY A 16 13.15 -5.49 -2.88
N SER A 17 14.07 -4.74 -2.27
CA SER A 17 15.37 -4.39 -2.87
C SER A 17 15.27 -3.65 -4.21
N VAL A 18 14.19 -2.89 -4.41
CA VAL A 18 14.03 -2.01 -5.57
C VAL A 18 14.73 -0.68 -5.25
N PRO A 19 15.71 -0.22 -6.06
CA PRO A 19 16.26 1.11 -5.90
C PRO A 19 15.16 2.17 -6.02
N ILE A 20 15.02 3.00 -4.98
CA ILE A 20 13.99 4.03 -4.90
C ILE A 20 14.55 5.25 -4.18
N ALA A 21 14.23 6.43 -4.70
CA ALA A 21 14.48 7.69 -4.04
C ALA A 21 13.15 8.45 -3.85
N PHE A 22 12.92 8.95 -2.65
CA PHE A 22 11.75 9.75 -2.31
C PHE A 22 12.19 11.07 -1.67
N GLY A 23 11.68 12.19 -2.20
CA GLY A 23 12.12 13.52 -1.78
C GLY A 23 13.62 13.79 -1.98
N GLY A 24 14.27 13.08 -2.91
CA GLY A 24 15.72 13.19 -3.15
C GLY A 24 16.60 12.37 -2.19
N THR A 25 16.02 11.51 -1.36
CA THR A 25 16.76 10.63 -0.43
C THR A 25 16.51 9.16 -0.73
N GLU A 26 17.49 8.30 -0.42
CA GLU A 26 17.39 6.84 -0.53
C GLU A 26 17.05 6.18 0.82
N GLN A 27 16.42 6.93 1.74
CA GLN A 27 15.89 6.36 2.98
C GLN A 27 14.79 5.32 2.65
N PRO A 28 14.48 4.39 3.58
CA PRO A 28 13.43 3.40 3.36
C PRO A 28 12.15 4.04 2.83
N ALA A 29 11.69 3.57 1.67
CA ALA A 29 10.52 4.11 0.99
C ALA A 29 9.77 2.99 0.29
N ALA A 30 8.46 3.20 0.08
CA ALA A 30 7.60 2.27 -0.63
C ALA A 30 6.76 3.02 -1.66
N TYR A 31 6.58 2.38 -2.81
CA TYR A 31 5.61 2.78 -3.82
C TYR A 31 4.67 1.60 -4.06
N GLY A 32 3.38 1.89 -4.18
CA GLY A 32 2.38 0.86 -4.37
C GLY A 32 1.19 1.37 -5.18
N GLU A 33 0.64 0.47 -5.97
CA GLU A 33 -0.59 0.69 -6.74
C GLU A 33 -1.67 -0.24 -6.21
N LEU A 34 -2.88 0.30 -6.04
CA LEU A 34 -4.04 -0.47 -5.63
C LEU A 34 -5.14 -0.26 -6.66
N VAL A 35 -5.51 -1.34 -7.34
CA VAL A 35 -6.55 -1.36 -8.37
C VAL A 35 -7.69 -2.28 -7.94
N SER A 36 -8.93 -1.86 -8.22
CA SER A 36 -10.13 -2.63 -7.91
C SER A 36 -11.25 -2.28 -8.89
N ILE A 37 -12.07 -3.26 -9.24
CA ILE A 37 -13.33 -3.03 -9.96
C ILE A 37 -14.33 -2.46 -8.96
N GLY A 38 -14.48 -1.14 -9.00
CA GLY A 38 -15.31 -0.37 -8.07
C GLY A 38 -14.77 -0.37 -6.63
N GLY A 39 -15.44 0.39 -5.75
CA GLY A 39 -15.13 0.46 -4.33
C GLY A 39 -13.96 1.38 -3.95
N LEU A 40 -13.36 2.08 -4.92
CA LEU A 40 -12.37 3.12 -4.68
C LEU A 40 -13.03 4.51 -4.71
N GLY A 41 -12.54 5.42 -3.88
CA GLY A 41 -13.09 6.76 -3.71
C GLY A 41 -12.42 7.49 -2.55
N GLY A 42 -12.63 8.80 -2.41
CA GLY A 42 -11.85 9.64 -1.49
C GLY A 42 -11.72 9.09 -0.06
N ASP A 43 -12.83 8.78 0.60
CA ASP A 43 -12.81 8.29 1.98
C ASP A 43 -12.27 6.86 2.11
N VAL A 44 -12.57 6.00 1.12
CA VAL A 44 -12.05 4.62 1.10
C VAL A 44 -10.55 4.63 0.86
N ASN A 45 -10.05 5.48 -0.03
CA ASN A 45 -8.63 5.63 -0.34
C ASN A 45 -7.86 6.10 0.90
N LYS A 46 -8.39 7.06 1.67
CA LYS A 46 -7.78 7.48 2.95
C LYS A 46 -7.66 6.32 3.95
N LYS A 47 -8.69 5.48 4.08
CA LYS A 47 -8.67 4.32 4.97
C LYS A 47 -7.69 3.25 4.50
N LEU A 48 -7.66 2.99 3.19
CA LEU A 48 -6.73 2.04 2.58
C LEU A 48 -5.29 2.49 2.73
N SER A 49 -4.98 3.74 2.38
CA SER A 49 -3.61 4.28 2.47
C SER A 49 -3.11 4.28 3.91
N ALA A 50 -3.96 4.65 4.88
CA ALA A 50 -3.59 4.59 6.29
C ALA A 50 -3.26 3.16 6.75
N ALA A 51 -4.13 2.19 6.45
CA ALA A 51 -3.91 0.80 6.84
C ALA A 51 -2.67 0.18 6.16
N ILE A 52 -2.40 0.53 4.90
CA ILE A 52 -1.21 0.06 4.20
C ILE A 52 0.05 0.70 4.77
N ALA A 53 0.05 2.02 5.01
CA ALA A 53 1.17 2.73 5.63
C ALA A 53 1.51 2.14 7.00
N GLU A 54 0.51 1.88 7.85
CA GLU A 54 0.71 1.22 9.15
C GLU A 54 1.37 -0.16 9.01
N ILE A 55 0.98 -0.96 8.00
CA ILE A 55 1.63 -2.26 7.73
C ILE A 55 3.09 -2.05 7.30
N LEU A 56 3.36 -1.10 6.41
CA LEU A 56 4.71 -0.81 5.93
C LEU A 56 5.62 -0.33 7.06
N GLU A 57 5.13 0.55 7.93
CA GLU A 57 5.85 1.05 9.10
C GLU A 57 6.14 -0.09 10.09
N THR A 58 5.10 -0.83 10.50
CA THR A 58 5.22 -1.83 11.56
C THR A 58 5.91 -3.11 11.13
N LYS A 59 5.86 -3.48 9.84
CA LYS A 59 6.42 -4.74 9.33
C LYS A 59 7.71 -4.58 8.54
N LEU A 60 7.89 -3.44 7.86
CA LEU A 60 9.02 -3.21 6.96
C LEU A 60 9.88 -2.01 7.35
N SER A 61 9.54 -1.30 8.43
CA SER A 61 10.27 -0.11 8.90
C SER A 61 10.39 0.98 7.84
N VAL A 62 9.35 1.11 7.00
CA VAL A 62 9.21 2.21 6.04
C VAL A 62 8.30 3.28 6.65
N PRO A 63 8.77 4.51 6.86
CA PRO A 63 8.00 5.59 7.49
C PRO A 63 6.91 6.18 6.58
#